data_AF-A0A931T2E6-F1
#
_entry.id   AF-A0A931T2E6-F1
#
_cell.length_a   1.000
_cell.length_b   1.000
_cell.length_c   1.000
_cell.angle_alpha   90.00
_cell.angle_beta   90.00
_cell.angle_gamma   90.00
#
_symmetry.space_group_name_H-M   'P 1'
#
loop_
_entity.id
_entity.type
_entity.pdbx_description
1 polymer ?
#
loop_
_entity_poly.entity_id
_entity_poly.type
_entity_poly.pdbx_seq_one_letter_code
_entity_poly.pdbx_strand_id
1 'polypeptide(L)' 'MAKQATRKDSPLSKPQARTRIERLREVIDRHNYRYYVLDEPKISDQEYDRLFRELQ' A
#
# COMPACT_ATOMS: atom_id res chain seq x y z
N MET A 1 -4.67 -6.64 33.79
CA MET A 1 -4.80 -7.39 32.51
C MET A 1 -6.13 -7.04 31.87
N ALA A 2 -6.15 -6.16 30.86
CA ALA A 2 -7.37 -5.84 30.12
C ALA A 2 -7.15 -6.19 28.64
N LYS A 3 -7.92 -7.18 28.20
CA LYS A 3 -7.97 -7.69 26.83
C LYS A 3 -8.39 -6.57 25.88
N GLN A 4 -7.51 -6.12 24.99
CA GLN A 4 -7.93 -5.36 23.81
C GLN A 4 -8.07 -6.34 22.65
N ALA A 5 -9.25 -6.94 22.58
CA ALA A 5 -9.74 -7.60 21.38
C ALA A 5 -10.02 -6.52 20.32
N THR A 6 -9.23 -6.57 19.25
CA THR A 6 -9.63 -6.32 17.85
C THR A 6 -10.86 -5.41 17.64
N ARG A 7 -10.62 -4.11 17.47
CA ARG A 7 -11.47 -3.26 16.62
C ARG A 7 -10.79 -3.14 15.26
N LYS A 8 -10.87 -4.21 14.46
CA LYS A 8 -10.78 -4.10 13.00
C LYS A 8 -11.99 -3.25 12.57
N ASP A 9 -11.84 -2.43 11.54
CA ASP A 9 -12.94 -1.67 10.89
C ASP A 9 -13.31 -0.29 11.46
N SER A 10 -12.32 0.49 11.93
CA SER A 10 -12.50 1.95 11.94
C SER A 10 -12.00 2.52 10.60
N PRO A 11 -12.79 3.32 9.87
CA PRO A 11 -12.30 4.01 8.69
C PRO A 11 -11.09 4.85 9.11
N LEU A 12 -9.97 4.68 8.38
CA LEU A 12 -8.74 5.44 8.62
C LEU A 12 -9.11 6.91 8.86
N SER A 13 -8.66 7.49 9.98
CA SER A 13 -8.83 8.93 10.19
C SER A 13 -8.23 9.68 9.00
N LYS A 14 -8.78 10.82 8.59
CA LYS A 14 -8.32 11.58 7.40
C LYS A 14 -6.79 11.73 7.31
N PRO A 15 -6.05 12.02 8.42
CA PRO A 15 -4.58 12.04 8.41
C PRO A 15 -3.96 10.66 8.13
N GLN A 16 -4.51 9.59 8.70
CA GLN A 16 -4.02 8.22 8.51
C GLN A 16 -4.26 7.72 7.07
N ALA A 17 -5.41 8.07 6.49
CA ALA A 17 -5.72 7.77 5.09
C ALA A 17 -4.71 8.46 4.16
N ARG A 18 -4.42 9.74 4.41
CA ARG A 18 -3.40 10.49 3.66
C ARG A 18 -2.02 9.85 3.75
N THR A 19 -1.54 9.53 4.96
CA THR A 19 -0.26 8.84 5.13
C THR A 19 -0.23 7.48 4.43
N ARG A 20 -1.35 6.76 4.43
CA ARG A 20 -1.45 5.47 3.72
C ARG A 20 -1.35 5.66 2.21
N ILE A 21 -2.06 6.64 1.65
CA ILE A 21 -2.01 7.00 0.23
C ILE A 21 -0.58 7.39 -0.19
N GLU A 22 0.09 8.24 0.59
CA GLU A 22 1.47 8.67 0.31
C GLU A 22 2.43 7.48 0.28
N ARG A 23 2.32 6.55 1.24
CA ARG A 23 3.13 5.32 1.26
C ARG A 23 2.82 4.39 0.08
N LEU A 24 1.55 4.23 -0.28
CA LEU A 24 1.16 3.37 -1.41
C LEU A 24 1.73 3.92 -2.72
N ARG A 25 1.68 5.24 -2.92
CA ARG A 25 2.32 5.90 -4.07
C ARG A 25 3.82 5.64 -4.12
N GLU A 26 4.54 5.87 -3.02
CA GLU A 26 5.99 5.64 -2.97
C GLU A 26 6.35 4.17 -3.30
N VAL A 27 5.58 3.22 -2.77
CA VAL A 27 5.79 1.79 -3.04
C VAL A 27 5.56 1.49 -4.52
N ILE A 28 4.44 1.94 -5.09
CA ILE A 28 4.11 1.76 -6.51
C ILE A 28 5.19 2.37 -7.40
N ASP A 29 5.62 3.60 -7.14
CA ASP A 29 6.64 4.30 -7.94
C ASP A 29 7.97 3.56 -7.92
N ARG A 30 8.36 3.02 -6.76
CA ARG A 30 9.57 2.19 -6.64
C ARG A 30 9.47 0.90 -7.46
N HIS A 31 8.29 0.27 -7.49
CA HIS A 31 8.08 -0.93 -8.32
C HIS A 31 8.04 -0.58 -9.82
N ASN A 32 7.46 0.55 -10.19
CA ASN A 32 7.48 1.05 -11.56
C ASN A 32 8.91 1.35 -12.03
N TYR A 33 9.72 2.03 -11.21
CA TYR A 33 11.12 2.27 -11.54
C TYR A 33 11.88 0.95 -11.76
N ARG A 34 11.67 -0.04 -10.87
CA ARG A 34 12.29 -1.36 -11.01
C ARG A 34 11.85 -2.09 -12.28
N TYR A 35 10.58 -2.00 -12.64
CA TYR A 35 10.04 -2.63 -13.84
C TYR A 35 10.53 -1.95 -15.12
N TYR A 36 10.36 -0.63 -15.23
CA TYR A 36 10.60 0.11 -16.48
C TYR A 36 12.05 0.57 -16.66
N VAL A 37 12.80 0.80 -15.58
CA VAL A 37 14.17 1.35 -15.67
C VAL A 37 15.23 0.29 -15.39
N LEU A 38 15.01 -0.56 -14.39
CA LEU A 38 15.99 -1.58 -14.01
C LEU A 38 15.77 -2.93 -14.70
N ASP A 39 14.62 -3.15 -15.34
CA ASP A 39 14.20 -4.46 -15.86
C ASP A 39 14.29 -5.58 -14.80
N GLU A 40 14.03 -5.21 -13.54
CA GLU A 40 14.10 -6.08 -12.36
C GLU A 40 12.76 -6.10 -11.60
N PRO A 41 11.71 -6.72 -12.14
CA PRO A 41 10.45 -6.85 -11.42
C PRO A 41 10.66 -7.58 -10.09
N LYS A 42 10.22 -6.96 -8.99
CA LYS A 42 10.30 -7.55 -7.63
C LYS A 42 8.97 -8.07 -7.11
N ILE A 43 7.87 -7.75 -7.78
CA ILE A 43 6.52 -8.17 -7.42
C ILE A 43 5.81 -8.66 -8.67
N SER A 44 4.87 -9.58 -8.48
CA SER A 44 3.98 -10.05 -9.54
C SER A 44 2.94 -9.00 -9.92
N ASP A 45 2.35 -9.14 -11.10
CA ASP A 45 1.24 -8.29 -11.56
C ASP A 45 0.07 -8.31 -10.56
N GLN A 46 -0.22 -9.47 -9.97
CA GLN A 46 -1.28 -9.59 -8.96
C GLN A 46 -1.01 -8.75 -7.71
N GLU A 47 0.25 -8.69 -7.27
CA GLU A 47 0.66 -7.87 -6.13
C GLU A 47 0.59 -6.38 -6.48
N TYR A 48 1.02 -6.00 -7.68
CA TYR A 48 0.89 -4.64 -8.18
C TYR A 48 -0.57 -4.20 -8.23
N ASP A 49 -1.47 -5.04 -8.77
CA ASP A 49 -2.91 -4.78 -8.80
C ASP A 49 -3.50 -4.61 -7.40
N ARG A 50 -3.01 -5.34 -6.40
CA ARG A 50 -3.45 -5.16 -5.00
C ARG A 50 -3.04 -3.80 -4.47
N LEU A 51 -1.81 -3.36 -4.71
CA LEU A 51 -1.33 -2.04 -4.31
C LEU A 51 -2.15 -0.92 -4.98
N PHE A 52 -2.43 -1.07 -6.27
CA PHE A 52 -3.23 -0.11 -7.02
C PHE A 52 -4.68 -0.05 -6.55
N ARG A 53 -5.31 -1.21 -6.30
CA ARG A 53 -6.67 -1.27 -5.74
C ARG A 53 -6.78 -0.67 -4.35
N GLU A 54 -5.71 -0.73 -3.55
CA GLU A 54 -5.70 -0.08 -2.23
C GLU A 54 -5.53 1.45 -2.31
N LEU A 55 -4.97 1.94 -3.42
CA LEU A 55 -4.76 3.37 -3.65
C LEU A 55 -6.03 4.09 -4.17
N GLN A 56 -6.95 3.37 -4.81
CA GLN A 56 -8.23 3.89 -5.35
C GLN A 56 -9.27 4.12 -4.25
#